data_AF-A0A954HPB8-F1
#
_entry.id   AF-A0A954HPB8-F1
#
_cell.length_a   1.000
_cell.length_b   1.000
_cell.length_c   1.000
_cell.angle_alpha   90.00
_cell.angle_beta   90.00
_cell.angle_gamma   90.00
#
_symmetry.space_group_name_H-M   'P 1'
#
loop_
_entity.id
_entity.type
_entity.pdbx_description
1 polymer ?
#
loop_
_entity_poly.entity_id
_entity_poly.type
_entity_poly.pdbx_seq_one_letter_code
_entity_poly.pdbx_strand_id
1 'polypeptide(L)'
;MRALPEVELSDEQAEVAERIQDILAARSRVVAGYIAKLLASRSDGELFGQTEFLIRDALLGLGAEAIDTALEERKLCSGCLP
;
A
#
# COMPACT_ATOMS: atom_id res chain seq x y z
N MET A 1 -1.10 14.48 9.81
CA MET A 1 -0.22 13.40 9.30
C MET A 1 1.20 13.95 9.27
N ARG A 2 2.21 13.20 9.73
CA ARG A 2 3.60 13.67 9.65
C ARG A 2 4.04 13.69 8.19
N ALA A 3 4.80 14.70 7.78
CA ALA A 3 5.39 14.73 6.45
C ALA A 3 6.32 13.51 6.27
N LEU A 4 6.21 12.84 5.12
CA LEU A 4 7.13 11.78 4.71
C LEU A 4 8.40 12.41 4.14
N PRO A 5 9.56 11.76 4.28
CA PRO A 5 10.79 12.24 3.66
C PRO A 5 10.65 12.29 2.14
N GLU A 6 11.21 13.32 1.53
CA GLU A 6 11.32 13.43 0.07
C GLU A 6 12.33 12.42 -0.47
N VAL A 7 12.04 11.84 -1.64
CA VAL A 7 12.88 10.83 -2.29
C VAL A 7 13.20 11.33 -3.70
N GLU A 8 14.48 11.67 -3.93
CA GLU A 8 14.99 12.04 -5.25
C GLU A 8 15.13 10.79 -6.13
N LEU A 9 14.58 10.83 -7.34
CA LEU A 9 14.56 9.71 -8.29
C LEU A 9 15.24 10.10 -9.61
N SER A 10 15.93 9.16 -10.24
CA SER A 10 16.28 9.27 -11.67
C SER A 10 15.03 9.13 -12.55
N ASP A 11 15.14 9.50 -13.82
CA ASP A 11 14.04 9.34 -14.80
C ASP A 11 13.53 7.89 -14.86
N GLU A 12 14.45 6.91 -14.92
CA GLU A 12 14.10 5.48 -14.93
C GLU A 12 13.41 5.05 -13.61
N GLN A 13 13.90 5.54 -12.47
CA GLN A 13 13.28 5.24 -11.18
C GLN A 13 11.90 5.88 -11.05
N ALA A 14 11.68 7.05 -11.65
CA ALA A 14 10.38 7.72 -11.67
C ALA A 14 9.35 6.92 -12.47
N GLU A 15 9.71 6.37 -13.63
CA GLU A 15 8.83 5.50 -14.41
C GLU A 15 8.45 4.21 -13.65
N VAL A 16 9.42 3.60 -12.95
CA VAL A 16 9.16 2.44 -12.08
C VAL A 16 8.24 2.83 -10.92
N ALA A 17 8.49 3.99 -10.29
CA ALA A 17 7.69 4.49 -9.19
C ALA A 17 6.23 4.75 -9.61
N GLU A 18 5.99 5.27 -10.82
CA GLU A 18 4.65 5.47 -11.37
C GLU A 18 3.89 4.14 -11.51
N ARG A 19 4.53 3.11 -12.08
CA ARG A 19 3.89 1.78 -12.20
C ARG A 19 3.59 1.14 -10.85
N ILE A 20 4.53 1.22 -9.91
CA ILE A 20 4.32 0.72 -8.54
C ILE A 20 3.16 1.50 -7.87
N GLN A 21 3.13 2.82 -8.05
CA GLN A 21 2.07 3.67 -7.50
C GLN A 21 0.70 3.28 -8.04
N ASP A 22 0.57 3.02 -9.33
CA ASP A 22 -0.71 2.62 -9.94
C ASP A 22 -1.23 1.29 -9.39
N ILE A 23 -0.34 0.30 -9.24
CA ILE A 23 -0.69 -1.00 -8.65
C ILE A 23 -1.13 -0.80 -7.19
N LEU A 24 -0.38 -0.02 -6.41
CA LEU A 24 -0.72 0.29 -5.01
C LEU A 24 -2.00 1.10 -4.87
N ALA A 25 -2.28 2.03 -5.78
CA ALA A 25 -3.51 2.81 -5.80
C ALA A 25 -4.73 1.89 -6.02
N ALA A 26 -4.63 0.92 -6.94
CA ALA A 26 -5.68 -0.06 -7.14
C ALA A 26 -5.91 -0.94 -5.89
N ARG A 27 -4.85 -1.42 -5.25
CA ARG A 27 -4.92 -2.27 -4.05
C ARG A 27 -5.42 -1.51 -2.82
N SER A 28 -4.93 -0.30 -2.61
CA SER A 28 -5.38 0.58 -1.52
C SER A 28 -6.87 0.88 -1.59
N ARG A 29 -7.46 0.98 -2.79
CA ARG A 29 -8.92 1.13 -2.94
C ARG A 29 -9.70 -0.08 -2.39
N VAL A 30 -9.17 -1.29 -2.55
CA VAL A 30 -9.78 -2.51 -1.99
C VAL A 30 -9.70 -2.48 -0.46
N VAL A 31 -8.53 -2.16 0.09
CA VAL A 31 -8.31 -2.06 1.55
C VAL A 31 -9.19 -0.96 2.16
N ALA A 32 -9.25 0.21 1.54
CA ALA A 32 -10.12 1.31 1.97
C ALA A 32 -11.60 0.89 1.94
N GLY A 33 -12.03 0.16 0.92
CA GLY A 33 -13.40 -0.37 0.83
C GLY A 33 -13.71 -1.39 1.93
N TYR A 34 -12.78 -2.25 2.30
CA TYR A 34 -12.91 -3.17 3.43
C TYR A 34 -13.02 -2.41 4.75
N ILE A 35 -12.09 -1.48 5.02
CA ILE A 35 -12.07 -0.69 6.27
C ILE A 35 -13.35 0.13 6.41
N ALA A 36 -13.82 0.77 5.34
CA ALA A 36 -15.05 1.55 5.36
C ALA A 36 -16.27 0.70 5.74
N LYS A 37 -16.40 -0.51 5.15
CA LYS A 37 -17.47 -1.45 5.50
C LYS A 37 -17.35 -1.95 6.94
N LEU A 38 -16.13 -2.25 7.39
CA LEU A 38 -15.86 -2.72 8.74
C LEU A 38 -16.28 -1.64 9.77
N LEU A 39 -15.80 -0.41 9.61
CA LEU A 39 -16.11 0.70 10.50
C LEU A 39 -17.61 1.03 10.50
N ALA A 40 -18.27 1.05 9.34
CA ALA A 40 -19.72 1.27 9.26
C ALA A 40 -20.54 0.17 9.94
N SER A 41 -19.96 -1.03 10.16
CA SER A 41 -20.62 -2.18 10.79
C SER A 41 -20.35 -2.31 12.29
N ARG A 42 -19.67 -1.35 12.91
CA ARG A 42 -19.29 -1.37 14.33
C ARG A 42 -19.86 -0.17 15.05
N SER A 43 -20.30 -0.36 16.28
CA SER A 43 -20.60 0.73 17.21
C SER A 43 -19.31 1.34 17.76
N ASP A 44 -19.40 2.55 18.33
CA ASP A 44 -18.22 3.28 18.85
C ASP A 44 -17.42 2.47 19.88
N GLY A 45 -18.09 1.66 20.71
CA GLY A 45 -17.45 0.80 21.71
C GLY A 45 -16.68 -0.39 21.13
N GLU A 46 -16.86 -0.68 19.84
CA GLU A 46 -16.25 -1.83 19.15
C GLU A 46 -15.12 -1.40 18.19
N LEU A 47 -14.78 -0.11 18.11
CA LEU A 47 -13.74 0.40 17.22
C LEU A 47 -12.34 -0.06 17.62
N PHE A 48 -12.11 -0.26 18.91
CA PHE A 48 -10.83 -0.71 19.47
C PHE A 48 -10.81 -2.21 19.74
N GLY A 49 -9.62 -2.76 19.95
CA GLY A 49 -9.44 -4.21 20.13
C GLY A 49 -9.48 -4.93 18.79
N GLN A 50 -10.48 -5.81 18.58
CA GLN A 50 -10.53 -6.63 17.38
C GLN A 50 -10.61 -5.80 16.09
N THR A 51 -11.45 -4.77 16.05
CA THR A 51 -11.61 -3.92 14.86
C THR A 51 -10.33 -3.17 14.51
N GLU A 52 -9.65 -2.58 15.50
CA GLU A 52 -8.34 -1.95 15.32
C GLU A 52 -7.31 -2.92 14.73
N PHE A 53 -7.28 -4.16 15.23
CA PHE A 53 -6.35 -5.18 14.74
C PHE A 53 -6.65 -5.60 13.31
N LEU A 54 -7.91 -5.75 12.93
CA LEU A 54 -8.32 -6.02 11.55
C LEU A 54 -7.90 -4.89 10.59
N ILE A 55 -8.04 -3.63 11.01
CA ILE A 55 -7.59 -2.48 10.23
C ILE A 55 -6.07 -2.50 10.07
N ARG A 56 -5.33 -2.74 11.16
CA ARG A 56 -3.87 -2.83 11.13
C ARG A 56 -3.40 -3.94 10.21
N ASP A 57 -4.00 -5.13 10.30
CA ASP A 57 -3.61 -6.28 9.48
C ASP A 57 -3.87 -6.00 7.99
N ALA A 58 -4.98 -5.35 7.65
CA ALA A 58 -5.27 -4.95 6.27
C ALA A 58 -4.24 -3.91 5.74
N LEU A 59 -3.85 -2.93 6.56
CA LEU A 59 -2.85 -1.93 6.18
C LEU A 59 -1.43 -2.52 6.08
N LEU A 60 -1.04 -3.39 7.01
CA LEU A 60 0.24 -4.08 6.97
C LEU A 60 0.32 -5.06 5.79
N GLY A 61 -0.79 -5.74 5.47
CA GLY A 61 -0.90 -6.56 4.27
C GLY A 61 -0.64 -5.75 2.98
N LEU A 62 -1.23 -4.56 2.85
CA LEU A 62 -0.93 -3.65 1.74
C LEU A 62 0.55 -3.26 1.69
N GLY A 63 1.16 -2.99 2.84
CA GLY A 63 2.58 -2.69 2.93
C GLY A 63 3.48 -3.85 2.48
N ALA A 64 3.11 -5.09 2.80
CA ALA A 64 3.80 -6.28 2.32
C ALA A 64 3.66 -6.43 0.78
N GLU A 65 2.45 -6.25 0.24
CA GLU A 65 2.21 -6.27 -1.21
C GLU A 65 3.01 -5.21 -1.97
N ALA A 66 3.31 -4.06 -1.34
CA ALA A 66 4.17 -3.04 -1.94
C ALA A 66 5.60 -3.52 -2.17
N ILE A 67 6.15 -4.28 -1.22
CA ILE A 67 7.48 -4.88 -1.36
C ILE A 67 7.44 -5.92 -2.47
N ASP A 68 6.42 -6.78 -2.49
CA ASP A 68 6.27 -7.82 -3.52
C ASP A 68 6.13 -7.22 -4.92
N THR A 69 5.31 -6.17 -5.07
CA THR A 69 5.14 -5.44 -6.33
C THR A 69 6.47 -4.85 -6.82
N ALA A 70 7.25 -4.24 -5.93
CA ALA A 70 8.56 -3.70 -6.29
C ALA A 70 9.54 -4.80 -6.72
N LEU A 71 9.48 -5.98 -6.10
CA LEU A 71 10.28 -7.14 -6.50
C LEU A 71 9.85 -7.68 -7.86
N GLU A 72 8.56 -7.70 -8.15
CA GLU A 72 8.02 -8.14 -9.45
C GLU A 72 8.43 -7.19 -10.58
N GLU A 73 8.27 -5.87 -10.40
CA GLU A 73 8.69 -4.88 -11.39
C GLU A 73 10.19 -4.99 -11.71
N ARG A 74 11.03 -5.18 -10.69
CA ARG A 74 12.48 -5.37 -10.88
C ARG A 74 12.84 -6.67 -11.59
N LYS A 75 12.08 -7.75 -11.37
CA LYS A 75 12.25 -9.03 -12.09
C LYS A 75 11.82 -8.91 -13.55
N LEU A 76 10.75 -8.17 -13.84
CA LEU A 76 10.33 -7.89 -15.22
C LEU A 76 11.40 -7.05 -15.95
N CYS A 77 12.09 -6.17 -15.23
CA CYS A 77 13.24 -5.37 -15.68
C CYS A 77 14.62 -6.02 -15.42
N SER A 78 14.76 -7.35 -15.49
CA SER A 78 16.03 -8.09 -15.29
C SER A 78 17.18 -7.70 -16.28
N GLY A 79 17.05 -6.61 -17.03
CA GLY A 79 18.09 -6.05 -17.90
C GLY A 79 18.15 -4.51 -17.93
N CYS A 80 17.41 -3.78 -17.08
CA CYS A 80 17.34 -2.31 -17.17
C CYS A 80 18.04 -1.54 -16.05
N LEU A 81 18.12 -2.04 -14.81
CA LEU A 81 18.89 -1.36 -13.76
C LEU A 81 20.28 -1.99 -13.55
N PRO A 82 21.37 -1.19 -13.49
CA PRO A 82 22.69 -1.63 -13.04
C PRO A 82 22.74 -1.92 -11.53
#